data_AF-A0A963RI71-F1
#
_entry.id   AF-A0A963RI71-F1
#
_cell.length_a   1.000
_cell.length_b   1.000
_cell.length_c   1.000
_cell.angle_alpha   90.00
_cell.angle_beta   90.00
_cell.angle_gamma   90.00
#
_symmetry.space_group_name_H-M   'P 1'
#
loop_
_entity.id
_entity.type
_entity.pdbx_description
1 polymer ?
#
loop_
_entity_poly.entity_id
_entity_poly.type
_entity_poly.pdbx_seq_one_letter_code
_entity_poly.pdbx_strand_id
1 'polypeptide(L)'
;MAYRTATGSLDAYTKGVIELQDDLRKYAFSNVFEVAGKAHPFERVAVVQNLEYVAEVVRSEGESGWYAAPHDEFALVMDGEITFNFIQLEDEQIPGHAGGAVQLGARPNGPAMGRVTARRGHQVLLPRGSAYQITSARPAVAIIQTSDGPVTVKRWSEICVLEGE
;
A
#
# COMPACT_ATOMS: atom_id res chain seq x y z
N MET A 1 -7.38 -31.63 18.37
CA MET A 1 -7.27 -30.16 18.48
C MET A 1 -7.20 -29.59 17.07
N ALA A 2 -7.93 -28.51 16.78
CA ALA A 2 -7.83 -27.82 15.50
C ALA A 2 -6.77 -26.72 15.61
N TYR A 3 -5.81 -26.69 14.67
CA TYR A 3 -4.85 -25.60 14.57
C TYR A 3 -5.55 -24.36 14.00
N ARG A 4 -5.30 -23.19 14.60
CA ARG A 4 -5.85 -21.92 14.13
C ARG A 4 -4.73 -20.90 13.98
N THR A 5 -4.46 -20.49 12.74
CA THR A 5 -3.58 -19.35 12.45
C THR A 5 -4.34 -18.06 12.69
N ALA A 6 -3.84 -17.22 13.60
CA ALA A 6 -4.40 -15.89 13.83
C ALA A 6 -3.92 -14.92 12.74
N THR A 7 -4.85 -14.14 12.18
CA THR A 7 -4.57 -13.08 11.20
C THR A 7 -5.35 -11.83 11.59
N GLY A 8 -4.81 -10.65 11.31
CA GLY A 8 -5.52 -9.39 11.51
C GLY A 8 -6.40 -9.03 10.32
N SER A 9 -7.31 -8.10 10.56
CA SER A 9 -8.15 -7.44 9.56
C SER A 9 -8.40 -5.98 9.97
N LEU A 10 -8.99 -5.19 9.08
CA LEU A 10 -9.40 -3.82 9.38
C LEU A 10 -10.40 -3.76 10.55
N ASP A 11 -11.32 -4.72 10.59
CA ASP A 11 -12.35 -4.84 11.64
C ASP A 11 -11.83 -5.45 12.95
N ALA A 12 -10.71 -6.19 12.91
CA ALA A 12 -10.21 -6.93 14.06
C ALA A 12 -8.69 -7.11 14.00
N TYR A 13 -7.97 -6.30 14.75
CA TYR A 13 -6.54 -6.44 14.99
C TYR A 13 -6.20 -6.22 16.46
N THR A 14 -5.11 -6.83 16.92
CA THR A 14 -4.51 -6.53 18.23
C THR A 14 -3.15 -5.90 17.94
N LYS A 15 -3.00 -4.61 18.20
CA LYS A 15 -1.69 -3.94 18.12
C LYS A 15 -0.81 -4.48 19.24
N GLY A 16 0.45 -4.74 18.91
CA GLY A 16 1.43 -5.14 19.93
C GLY A 16 1.84 -3.97 20.82
N VAL A 17 2.64 -4.28 21.85
CA VAL A 17 3.19 -3.29 22.79
C VAL A 17 4.71 -3.36 22.70
N ILE A 18 5.39 -2.21 22.83
CA ILE A 18 6.84 -2.15 23.03
C ILE A 18 7.09 -1.77 24.48
N GLU A 19 7.72 -2.67 25.23
CA GLU A 19 8.14 -2.43 26.61
C GLU A 19 9.68 -2.36 26.66
N LEU A 20 10.20 -1.13 26.76
CA LEU A 20 11.65 -0.91 26.80
C LEU A 20 11.99 0.38 27.53
N GLN A 21 13.11 0.38 28.27
CA GLN A 21 13.71 1.58 28.84
C GLN A 21 14.65 2.27 27.81
N ASP A 22 14.10 2.69 26.67
CA ASP A 22 14.81 3.45 25.64
C ASP A 22 13.83 4.38 24.91
N ASP A 23 14.34 5.21 24.02
CA ASP A 23 13.56 6.04 23.12
C ASP A 23 12.76 5.19 22.11
N LEU A 24 11.45 5.08 22.33
CA LEU A 24 10.54 4.27 21.51
C LEU A 24 10.48 4.74 20.04
N ARG A 25 10.83 6.00 19.76
CA ARG A 25 10.84 6.56 18.39
C ARG A 25 11.80 5.82 17.47
N LYS A 26 12.85 5.19 18.01
CA LYS A 26 13.82 4.38 17.27
C LYS A 26 13.21 3.16 16.59
N TYR A 27 12.03 2.72 17.04
CA TYR A 27 11.38 1.50 16.55
C TYR A 27 10.34 1.75 15.47
N ALA A 28 9.98 3.02 15.21
CA ALA A 28 8.96 3.40 14.22
C ALA A 28 7.68 2.52 14.28
N PHE A 29 7.25 2.16 15.49
CA PHE A 29 6.28 1.07 15.68
C PHE A 29 4.85 1.50 15.41
N SER A 30 4.22 0.83 14.44
CA SER A 30 2.83 1.07 14.02
C SER A 30 2.13 -0.26 13.68
N ASN A 31 0.82 -0.23 13.46
CA ASN A 31 0.06 -1.38 12.97
C ASN A 31 -0.62 -1.03 11.63
N VAL A 32 -0.45 -1.86 10.61
CA VAL A 32 -0.96 -1.57 9.26
C VAL A 32 -2.48 -1.44 9.18
N PHE A 33 -3.23 -2.18 10.00
CA PHE A 33 -4.69 -2.08 10.03
C PHE A 33 -5.15 -0.80 10.74
N GLU A 34 -4.43 -0.39 11.81
CA GLU A 34 -4.67 0.89 12.47
C GLU A 34 -4.42 2.07 11.52
N VAL A 35 -3.30 2.04 10.79
CA VAL A 35 -2.93 3.09 9.83
C VAL A 35 -3.95 3.15 8.69
N ALA A 36 -4.32 2.00 8.12
CA ALA A 36 -5.34 1.92 7.07
C ALA A 36 -6.70 2.46 7.55
N GLY A 37 -7.13 2.10 8.77
CA GLY A 37 -8.43 2.51 9.32
C GLY A 37 -8.58 4.01 9.55
N LYS A 38 -7.46 4.72 9.72
CA LYS A 38 -7.43 6.20 9.87
C LYS A 38 -7.17 6.93 8.55
N ALA A 39 -6.76 6.23 7.50
CA ALA A 39 -6.40 6.81 6.21
C ALA A 39 -7.63 7.05 5.31
N HIS A 40 -7.51 8.05 4.42
CA HIS A 40 -8.47 8.22 3.33
C HIS A 40 -8.37 7.07 2.32
N PRO A 41 -9.45 6.72 1.58
CA PRO A 41 -9.36 5.71 0.54
C PRO A 41 -8.25 6.05 -0.46
N PHE A 42 -7.39 5.07 -0.75
CA PHE A 42 -6.26 5.15 -1.68
C PHE A 42 -5.11 6.08 -1.27
N GLU A 43 -5.13 6.62 -0.05
CA GLU A 43 -3.96 7.29 0.53
C GLU A 43 -2.85 6.26 0.77
N ARG A 44 -1.62 6.56 0.30
CA ARG A 44 -0.46 5.67 0.39
C ARG A 44 0.45 6.11 1.53
N VAL A 45 0.22 5.56 2.73
CA VAL A 45 0.91 5.99 3.95
C VAL A 45 2.14 5.14 4.18
N ALA A 46 3.34 5.75 4.18
CA ALA A 46 4.57 5.04 4.51
C ALA A 46 4.55 4.54 5.96
N VAL A 47 4.77 3.23 6.14
CA VAL A 47 4.91 2.58 7.47
C VAL A 47 6.31 2.02 7.69
N VAL A 48 7.10 1.90 6.63
CA VAL A 48 8.53 1.57 6.66
C VAL A 48 9.23 2.48 5.66
N GLN A 49 10.41 2.97 6.02
CA GLN A 49 11.31 3.65 5.09
C GLN A 49 12.75 3.22 5.37
N ASN A 50 13.47 2.85 4.31
CA ASN A 50 14.90 2.59 4.34
C ASN A 50 15.54 3.26 3.12
N LEU A 51 16.27 4.36 3.37
CA LEU A 51 16.74 5.27 2.33
C LEU A 51 15.56 5.68 1.42
N GLU A 52 15.64 5.44 0.11
CA GLU A 52 14.58 5.70 -0.85
C GLU A 52 13.46 4.65 -0.86
N TYR A 53 13.64 3.45 -0.28
CA TYR A 53 12.65 2.38 -0.36
C TYR A 53 11.59 2.50 0.74
N VAL A 54 10.33 2.28 0.41
CA VAL A 54 9.20 2.35 1.35
C VAL A 54 8.27 1.15 1.25
N ALA A 55 7.62 0.84 2.36
CA ALA A 55 6.39 0.05 2.37
C ALA A 55 5.23 0.96 2.75
N GLU A 56 4.22 1.01 1.90
CA GLU A 56 3.07 1.90 2.06
C GLU A 56 1.82 1.10 2.35
N VAL A 57 1.06 1.51 3.37
CA VAL A 57 -0.26 0.97 3.65
C VAL A 57 -1.30 1.74 2.85
N VAL A 58 -2.22 1.01 2.22
CA VAL A 58 -3.34 1.56 1.47
C VAL A 58 -4.64 0.91 1.93
N ARG A 59 -5.60 1.75 2.31
CA ARG A 59 -7.01 1.34 2.41
C ARG A 59 -7.68 1.50 1.06
N SER A 60 -8.15 0.41 0.47
CA SER A 60 -8.91 0.44 -0.78
C SER A 60 -10.41 0.39 -0.48
N GLU A 61 -11.18 1.31 -1.05
CA GLU A 61 -12.64 1.33 -0.99
C GLU A 61 -13.18 2.10 -2.20
N GLY A 62 -14.03 1.46 -3.02
CA GLY A 62 -14.48 2.02 -4.29
C GLY A 62 -13.44 1.83 -5.39
N GLU A 63 -13.22 2.87 -6.21
CA GLU A 63 -12.29 2.85 -7.34
C GLU A 63 -11.26 3.96 -7.21
N SER A 64 -9.97 3.62 -7.37
CA SER A 64 -8.89 4.59 -7.37
C SER A 64 -8.78 5.33 -8.70
N GLY A 65 -7.94 6.37 -8.71
CA GLY A 65 -7.32 6.83 -9.96
C GLY A 65 -6.37 5.78 -10.56
N TRP A 66 -5.80 6.08 -11.71
CA TRP A 66 -4.75 5.25 -12.31
C TRP A 66 -3.40 5.65 -11.74
N TYR A 67 -2.55 4.69 -11.45
CA TYR A 67 -1.17 4.91 -11.00
C TYR A 67 -0.18 4.32 -12.01
N ALA A 68 1.03 4.87 -12.05
CA ALA A 68 2.15 4.31 -12.79
C ALA A 68 3.45 4.58 -12.03
N ALA A 69 4.44 3.69 -12.18
CA ALA A 69 5.75 3.83 -11.57
C ALA A 69 6.89 3.62 -12.60
N PRO A 70 8.07 4.24 -12.37
CA PRO A 70 9.24 4.10 -13.24
C PRO A 70 9.95 2.74 -13.09
N HIS A 71 9.54 1.92 -12.12
CA HIS A 71 10.08 0.62 -11.76
C HIS A 71 8.94 -0.34 -11.36
N ASP A 72 9.26 -1.62 -11.15
CA ASP A 72 8.29 -2.58 -10.63
C ASP A 72 7.90 -2.24 -9.19
N GLU A 73 6.64 -2.47 -8.85
CA GLU A 73 6.12 -2.44 -7.49
C GLU A 73 5.41 -3.76 -7.17
N PHE A 74 5.13 -4.01 -5.89
CA PHE A 74 4.36 -5.19 -5.47
C PHE A 74 3.26 -4.80 -4.50
N ALA A 75 2.06 -5.33 -4.68
CA ALA A 75 0.96 -5.19 -3.74
C ALA A 75 0.68 -6.51 -3.03
N LEU A 76 0.76 -6.50 -1.70
CA LEU A 76 0.35 -7.61 -0.84
C LEU A 76 -0.99 -7.28 -0.20
N VAL A 77 -2.03 -8.08 -0.48
CA VAL A 77 -3.35 -7.89 0.13
C VAL A 77 -3.34 -8.44 1.55
N MET A 78 -3.50 -7.56 2.53
CA MET A 78 -3.49 -7.88 3.96
C MET A 78 -4.89 -8.21 4.49
N ASP A 79 -5.93 -7.63 3.90
CA ASP A 79 -7.32 -7.89 4.26
C ASP A 79 -8.28 -7.59 3.10
N GLY A 80 -9.41 -8.29 3.08
CA GLY A 80 -10.45 -8.13 2.06
C GLY A 80 -10.11 -8.77 0.69
N GLU A 81 -10.74 -8.22 -0.34
CA GLU A 81 -10.57 -8.59 -1.75
C GLU A 81 -10.36 -7.32 -2.55
N ILE A 82 -9.31 -7.29 -3.36
CA ILE A 82 -8.90 -6.15 -4.17
C ILE A 82 -8.73 -6.62 -5.62
N THR A 83 -9.31 -5.87 -6.56
CA THR A 83 -9.08 -6.06 -7.99
C THR A 83 -8.14 -4.99 -8.54
N PHE A 84 -7.05 -5.44 -9.15
CA PHE A 84 -6.08 -4.63 -9.87
C PHE A 84 -6.35 -4.72 -11.37
N ASN A 85 -6.67 -3.60 -12.02
CA ASN A 85 -6.85 -3.51 -13.47
C ASN A 85 -5.59 -2.91 -14.10
N PHE A 86 -5.16 -3.42 -15.25
CA PHE A 86 -3.90 -3.03 -15.88
C PHE A 86 -4.08 -2.53 -17.31
N ILE A 87 -3.34 -1.47 -17.64
CA ILE A 87 -3.21 -0.94 -19.00
C ILE A 87 -1.71 -0.85 -19.31
N GLN A 88 -1.31 -1.34 -20.48
CA GLN A 88 0.06 -1.19 -20.97
C GLN A 88 0.27 0.28 -21.35
N LEU A 89 1.37 0.87 -20.87
CA LEU A 89 1.77 2.22 -21.25
C LEU A 89 2.66 2.19 -22.49
N GLU A 90 2.56 3.25 -23.29
CA GLU A 90 3.58 3.59 -24.28
C GLU A 90 4.83 4.14 -23.56
N ASP A 91 6.00 4.06 -24.20
CA ASP A 91 7.28 4.43 -23.59
C ASP A 91 7.29 5.88 -23.07
N GLU A 92 6.69 6.81 -23.80
CA GLU A 92 6.60 8.23 -23.41
C GLU A 92 5.67 8.48 -22.22
N GLN A 93 4.82 7.51 -21.86
CA GLN A 93 3.88 7.60 -20.74
C GLN A 93 4.46 7.01 -19.45
N ILE A 94 5.58 6.28 -19.53
CA ILE A 94 6.26 5.75 -18.35
C ILE A 94 6.85 6.92 -17.56
N PRO A 95 6.58 7.04 -16.25
CA PRO A 95 7.19 8.09 -15.44
C PRO A 95 8.73 8.09 -15.55
N GLY A 96 9.31 9.27 -15.72
CA GLY A 96 10.76 9.44 -15.90
C GLY A 96 11.55 9.80 -14.63
N HIS A 97 10.89 9.89 -13.46
CA HIS A 97 11.56 10.24 -12.19
C HIS A 97 12.16 9.01 -11.51
N ALA A 98 13.00 9.22 -10.49
CA ALA A 98 13.62 8.14 -9.71
C ALA A 98 12.77 7.60 -8.54
N GLY A 99 11.71 8.32 -8.14
CA GLY A 99 10.85 7.93 -7.01
C GLY A 99 9.75 6.91 -7.36
N GLY A 100 8.90 6.59 -6.38
CA GLY A 100 7.75 5.69 -6.55
C GLY A 100 6.58 6.30 -7.30
N ALA A 101 5.44 5.62 -7.28
CA ALA A 101 4.32 5.89 -8.18
C ALA A 101 3.83 7.35 -8.24
N VAL A 102 3.27 7.69 -9.39
CA VAL A 102 2.45 8.89 -9.60
C VAL A 102 1.00 8.50 -9.81
N GLN A 103 0.08 9.38 -9.41
CA GLN A 103 -1.32 9.29 -9.82
C GLN A 103 -1.49 10.01 -11.16
N LEU A 104 -2.00 9.28 -12.16
CA LEU A 104 -2.33 9.81 -13.47
C LEU A 104 -3.64 10.61 -13.39
N GLY A 105 -3.70 11.73 -14.11
CA GLY A 105 -4.89 12.58 -14.15
C GLY A 105 -6.08 12.00 -14.93
N ALA A 106 -5.85 10.95 -15.72
CA ALA A 106 -6.87 10.27 -16.51
C ALA A 106 -6.48 8.81 -16.79
N ARG A 107 -7.43 8.04 -17.31
CA ARG A 107 -7.16 6.68 -17.82
C ARG A 107 -6.20 6.77 -19.03
N PRO A 108 -5.08 6.02 -19.04
CA PRO A 108 -4.15 6.03 -20.17
C PRO A 108 -4.72 5.33 -21.41
N ASN A 109 -4.25 5.74 -22.59
CA ASN A 109 -4.73 5.30 -23.90
C ASN A 109 -3.99 4.07 -24.46
N GLY A 110 -3.76 3.06 -23.62
CA GLY A 110 -3.04 1.84 -24.01
C GLY A 110 -3.92 0.58 -24.04
N PRO A 111 -3.39 -0.55 -24.55
CA PRO A 111 -4.12 -1.81 -24.56
C PRO A 111 -4.33 -2.35 -23.13
N ALA A 112 -5.52 -2.89 -22.87
CA ALA A 112 -5.82 -3.54 -21.59
C ALA A 112 -4.97 -4.82 -21.44
N MET A 113 -4.25 -4.94 -20.32
CA MET A 113 -3.46 -6.13 -20.01
C MET A 113 -4.27 -7.20 -19.24
N GLY A 114 -5.43 -6.80 -18.72
CA GLY A 114 -6.31 -7.67 -17.95
C GLY A 114 -6.49 -7.19 -16.51
N ARG A 115 -6.94 -8.10 -15.65
CA ARG A 115 -7.19 -7.83 -14.23
C ARG A 115 -6.77 -8.99 -13.34
N VAL A 116 -6.37 -8.68 -12.12
CA VAL A 116 -6.05 -9.65 -11.06
C VAL A 116 -6.94 -9.36 -9.85
N THR A 117 -7.72 -10.34 -9.40
CA THR A 117 -8.45 -10.27 -8.13
C THR A 117 -7.67 -11.04 -7.06
N ALA A 118 -7.18 -10.30 -6.07
CA ALA A 118 -6.39 -10.81 -4.97
C ALA A 118 -7.16 -10.74 -3.66
N ARG A 119 -6.94 -11.72 -2.78
CA ARG A 119 -7.52 -11.80 -1.43
C ARG A 119 -6.40 -11.82 -0.41
N ARG A 120 -6.75 -11.76 0.87
CA ARG A 120 -5.78 -11.83 1.98
C ARG A 120 -4.69 -12.88 1.75
N GLY A 121 -3.43 -12.43 1.80
CA GLY A 121 -2.22 -13.22 1.61
C GLY A 121 -1.74 -13.35 0.16
N HIS A 122 -2.50 -12.88 -0.83
CA HIS A 122 -2.06 -12.87 -2.22
C HIS A 122 -1.19 -11.63 -2.52
N GLN A 123 -0.12 -11.85 -3.27
CA GLN A 123 0.75 -10.78 -3.79
C GLN A 123 0.56 -10.63 -5.30
N VAL A 124 0.57 -9.39 -5.78
CA VAL A 124 0.42 -9.02 -7.19
C VAL A 124 1.62 -8.18 -7.62
N LEU A 125 2.22 -8.52 -8.76
CA LEU A 125 3.20 -7.67 -9.44
C LEU A 125 2.48 -6.48 -10.08
N LEU A 126 3.00 -5.28 -9.84
CA LEU A 126 2.61 -4.04 -10.51
C LEU A 126 3.76 -3.65 -11.44
N PRO A 127 3.75 -4.10 -12.70
CA PRO A 127 4.95 -4.05 -13.54
C PRO A 127 5.25 -2.65 -14.05
N ARG A 128 6.54 -2.32 -14.13
CA ARG A 128 7.04 -1.17 -14.88
C ARG A 128 6.49 -1.21 -16.30
N GLY A 129 6.08 -0.05 -16.80
CA GLY A 129 5.48 0.06 -18.14
C GLY A 129 3.98 -0.28 -18.16
N SER A 130 3.36 -0.48 -17.00
CA SER A 130 1.90 -0.53 -16.88
C SER A 130 1.38 0.61 -16.02
N ALA A 131 0.15 1.01 -16.29
CA ALA A 131 -0.67 1.71 -15.33
C ALA A 131 -1.62 0.72 -14.66
N TYR A 132 -1.85 0.90 -13.37
CA TYR A 132 -2.75 0.07 -12.59
C TYR A 132 -3.81 0.91 -11.86
N GLN A 133 -5.00 0.32 -11.72
CA GLN A 133 -6.10 0.87 -10.92
C GLN A 133 -6.50 -0.15 -9.86
N ILE A 134 -6.73 0.34 -8.63
CA ILE A 134 -7.12 -0.46 -7.47
C ILE A 134 -8.62 -0.28 -7.25
N THR A 135 -9.35 -1.39 -7.15
CA THR A 135 -10.80 -1.39 -6.96
C THR A 135 -11.21 -2.39 -5.88
N SER A 136 -12.11 -1.99 -4.98
CA SER A 136 -12.65 -2.86 -3.93
C SER A 136 -14.09 -2.49 -3.60
N ALA A 137 -14.99 -3.48 -3.59
CA ALA A 137 -16.41 -3.25 -3.28
C ALA A 137 -16.67 -2.96 -1.79
N ARG A 138 -15.74 -3.35 -0.91
CA ARG A 138 -15.75 -3.11 0.53
C ARG A 138 -14.36 -2.63 0.96
N PRO A 139 -14.21 -1.97 2.13
CA PRO A 139 -12.90 -1.65 2.67
C PRO A 139 -11.96 -2.87 2.69
N ALA A 140 -10.78 -2.69 2.12
CA ALA A 140 -9.73 -3.69 2.04
C ALA A 140 -8.37 -3.03 2.31
N VAL A 141 -7.36 -3.82 2.67
CA VAL A 141 -6.02 -3.32 3.02
C VAL A 141 -4.97 -3.99 2.17
N ALA A 142 -4.08 -3.19 1.59
CA ALA A 142 -2.85 -3.68 0.94
C ALA A 142 -1.62 -2.97 1.49
N ILE A 143 -0.48 -3.65 1.41
CA ILE A 143 0.85 -3.04 1.50
C ILE A 143 1.43 -2.97 0.11
N ILE A 144 1.94 -1.80 -0.29
CA ILE A 144 2.68 -1.61 -1.54
C ILE A 144 4.16 -1.47 -1.22
N GLN A 145 4.96 -2.36 -1.80
CA GLN A 145 6.41 -2.27 -1.80
C GLN A 145 6.85 -1.41 -2.99
N THR A 146 7.49 -0.27 -2.72
CA THR A 146 7.87 0.72 -3.73
C THR A 146 9.05 1.59 -3.26
N SER A 147 9.34 2.67 -3.98
CA SER A 147 10.23 3.75 -3.58
C SER A 147 9.42 4.98 -3.13
N ASP A 148 10.00 5.84 -2.32
CA ASP A 148 9.43 7.12 -1.93
C ASP A 148 9.15 7.98 -3.18
N GLY A 149 7.96 8.55 -3.26
CA GLY A 149 7.50 9.22 -4.48
C GLY A 149 6.37 10.21 -4.26
N PRO A 150 5.82 10.76 -5.37
CA PRO A 150 4.85 11.86 -5.32
C PRO A 150 3.55 11.54 -4.56
N VAL A 151 3.18 10.26 -4.45
CA VAL A 151 1.97 9.81 -3.73
C VAL A 151 2.25 9.32 -2.31
N THR A 152 3.52 9.23 -1.90
CA THR A 152 3.93 8.72 -0.59
C THR A 152 3.61 9.76 0.48
N VAL A 153 2.73 9.40 1.43
CA VAL A 153 2.39 10.23 2.59
C VAL A 153 3.22 9.79 3.79
N LYS A 154 3.97 10.74 4.38
CA LYS A 154 4.79 10.51 5.57
C LYS A 154 4.22 11.26 6.76
N ARG A 155 3.73 10.50 7.75
CA ARG A 155 3.16 11.04 8.99
C ARG A 155 3.59 10.25 10.23
N TRP A 156 4.91 10.05 10.37
CA TRP A 156 5.53 9.22 11.42
C TRP A 156 5.05 9.57 12.84
N SER A 157 4.91 10.87 13.14
CA SER A 157 4.43 11.34 14.45
C SER A 157 2.98 10.96 14.74
N GLU A 158 2.17 10.67 13.71
CA GLU A 158 0.76 10.30 13.86
C GLU A 158 0.55 8.78 13.96
N ILE A 159 1.45 7.99 13.37
CA ILE A 159 1.29 6.53 13.26
C ILE A 159 2.17 5.74 14.23
N CYS A 160 3.30 6.30 14.64
CA CYS A 160 4.26 5.61 15.49
C CYS A 160 3.96 5.82 16.98
N VAL A 161 4.27 4.80 17.78
CA VAL A 161 4.38 4.95 19.23
C VAL A 161 5.60 5.82 19.54
N LEU A 162 5.39 6.96 20.22
CA LEU A 162 6.44 7.91 20.57
C LEU A 162 6.80 7.87 22.06
N GLU A 163 5.86 7.48 22.91
CA GLU A 163 5.96 7.43 24.37
C GLU A 163 5.39 6.11 24.89
N GLY A 164 5.89 5.63 26.04
CA GLY A 164 5.36 4.44 26.71
C GLY A 164 4.05 4.75 27.45
N GLU A 165 3.22 3.73 27.66
CA GLU A 165 2.06 3.83 28.56
C GLU A 165 2.47 3.94 30.04
#